data_AF-A0A158DR40-F1
#
_entry.id   AF-A0A158DR40-F1
#
_cell.length_a   1.000
_cell.length_b   1.000
_cell.length_c   1.000
_cell.angle_alpha   90.00
_cell.angle_beta   90.00
_cell.angle_gamma   90.00
#
_symmetry.space_group_name_H-M   'P 1'
#
loop_
_entity.id
_entity.type
_entity.pdbx_description
1 polymer ?
#
loop_
_entity_poly.entity_id
_entity_poly.type
_entity_poly.pdbx_seq_one_letter_code
_entity_poly.pdbx_strand_id
1 'polypeptide(L)'
;MRHALAAGATGEALALMSRCAMTLVMKGDLLTLLGWQREFPADLMRSQLRVRLAIAWGMALALRFDDALASVDALEHDAADAAGDTEAEHLRRECLAIRSVLAALLDDPQRALAIAQACLARPSSDVWTVNVVSNVVRFAHWKAGDLDALYATPWIPCSIEDDQRNVVTPVYRLCLLGHTEMQQLHFALAEQYFTESIHLAERYSGPQSISAALCAPMIAQLRYEQGRLDEAEALLLDLMPVVDLAAMLDSVLVAYRVLIRIAVARSNAAHAYALLDRAQLLGHKRGWRRLVAGTLIERTRLHLREGRMTEASACVAQLDALAARGADSAPPVSAEIDNFRAAAAASVAMNQDRTGQAVELLNAARQSAESRHNHYLGLRLRTTLALAWMSAGKRDEAVDVMRDVLKLAGPAGLHQSIIDQGAQIGPLLQAVRDDTRDTAQTRDVLSFMDRLLEGWRAQYQPGSKARRDTERESLSARERNIVELIAQGLSNKEIARDLGIAPETVKSHVKSIFVKLAVDKRAHAVARAQALGLVHNG
;
A
#
# COMPACT_ATOMS: atom_id res chain seq x y z
N MET A 1 23.66 29.67 -12.29
CA MET A 1 22.30 29.87 -12.80
C MET A 1 21.58 31.03 -12.11
N ARG A 2 21.18 30.92 -10.83
CA ARG A 2 20.49 32.01 -10.10
C ARG A 2 21.23 33.36 -10.12
N HIS A 3 22.56 33.34 -9.97
CA HIS A 3 23.38 34.56 -10.08
C HIS A 3 23.37 35.18 -11.48
N ALA A 4 23.34 34.37 -12.54
CA ALA A 4 23.30 34.87 -13.92
C ALA A 4 21.93 35.50 -14.26
N LEU A 5 20.84 34.89 -13.78
CA LEU A 5 19.49 35.46 -13.89
C LEU A 5 19.38 36.77 -13.12
N ALA A 6 19.86 36.81 -11.86
CA ALA A 6 19.85 38.02 -11.04
C ALA A 6 20.71 39.17 -11.62
N ALA A 7 21.75 38.83 -12.38
CA ALA A 7 22.61 39.79 -13.07
C ALA A 7 22.09 40.23 -14.45
N GLY A 8 20.93 39.73 -14.91
CA GLY A 8 20.39 40.03 -16.24
C GLY A 8 21.17 39.39 -17.40
N ALA A 9 22.13 38.51 -17.11
CA ALA A 9 23.00 37.85 -18.09
C ALA A 9 22.27 36.67 -18.77
N THR A 10 21.23 36.98 -19.55
CA THR A 10 20.28 36.00 -20.10
C THR A 10 20.96 34.97 -21.03
N GLY A 11 21.97 35.38 -21.81
CA GLY A 11 22.73 34.47 -22.68
C GLY A 11 23.59 33.47 -21.90
N GLU A 12 24.27 33.91 -20.83
CA GLU A 12 25.05 33.03 -19.96
C GLU A 12 24.14 32.08 -19.16
N ALA A 13 23.01 32.59 -18.69
CA ALA A 13 22.00 31.79 -18.00
C ALA A 13 21.48 30.66 -18.93
N LEU A 14 21.25 30.96 -20.20
CA LEU A 14 20.81 29.99 -21.19
C LEU A 14 21.88 28.93 -21.51
N ALA A 15 23.14 29.34 -21.69
CA ALA A 15 24.25 28.41 -21.89
C ALA A 15 24.43 27.47 -20.68
N LEU A 16 24.27 27.98 -19.46
CA LEU A 16 24.28 27.17 -18.25
C LEU A 16 23.09 26.20 -18.22
N MET A 17 21.89 26.66 -18.56
CA MET A 17 20.70 25.82 -18.61
C MET A 17 20.86 24.67 -19.61
N SER A 18 21.36 24.95 -20.82
CA SER A 18 21.63 23.92 -21.83
C SER A 18 22.63 22.86 -21.36
N ARG A 19 23.54 23.19 -20.44
CA ARG A 19 24.54 22.23 -19.91
C ARG A 19 24.02 21.38 -18.76
N CYS A 20 22.99 21.82 -18.02
CA CYS A 20 22.56 21.15 -16.79
C CYS A 20 21.10 20.66 -16.79
N ALA A 21 20.27 21.08 -17.75
CA ALA A 21 18.83 20.78 -17.74
C ALA A 21 18.55 19.27 -17.70
N MET A 22 19.18 18.48 -18.58
CA MET A 22 19.01 17.01 -18.56
C MET A 22 19.55 16.38 -17.26
N THR A 23 20.62 16.90 -16.68
CA THR A 23 21.10 16.40 -15.38
C THR A 23 20.07 16.60 -14.27
N LEU A 24 19.32 17.71 -14.28
CA LEU A 24 18.22 17.91 -13.34
C LEU A 24 17.08 16.91 -13.57
N VAL A 25 16.74 16.61 -14.83
CA VAL A 25 15.77 15.57 -15.18
C VAL A 25 16.22 14.20 -14.65
N MET A 26 17.46 13.80 -14.95
CA MET A 26 18.01 12.49 -14.59
C MET A 26 18.10 12.28 -13.06
N LYS A 27 18.32 13.36 -12.31
CA LYS A 27 18.29 13.39 -10.84
C LYS A 27 16.89 13.50 -10.23
N GLY A 28 15.87 13.81 -11.03
CA GLY A 28 14.51 14.04 -10.53
C GLY A 28 14.30 15.40 -9.87
N ASP A 29 15.19 16.38 -10.07
CA ASP A 29 15.01 17.77 -9.61
C ASP A 29 14.16 18.58 -10.60
N LEU A 30 12.92 18.11 -10.79
CA LEU A 30 12.02 18.60 -11.83
C LEU A 30 11.48 20.00 -11.49
N LEU A 31 11.28 20.31 -10.21
CA LEU A 31 10.74 21.60 -9.78
C LEU A 31 11.73 22.73 -9.99
N THR A 32 13.02 22.48 -9.77
CA THR A 32 14.06 23.48 -10.08
C THR A 32 14.09 23.78 -11.57
N LEU A 33 14.04 22.74 -12.43
CA LEU A 33 14.03 22.91 -13.88
C LEU A 33 12.80 23.70 -14.35
N LEU A 34 11.61 23.32 -13.91
CA LEU A 34 10.35 23.99 -14.30
C LEU A 34 10.22 25.38 -13.68
N GLY A 35 10.86 25.64 -12.54
CA GLY A 35 11.00 26.97 -11.97
C GLY A 35 11.83 27.87 -12.88
N TRP A 36 13.00 27.41 -13.33
CA TRP A 36 13.86 28.19 -14.24
C TRP A 36 13.20 28.46 -15.58
N GLN A 37 12.43 27.52 -16.11
CA GLN A 37 11.70 27.69 -17.37
C GLN A 37 10.79 28.94 -17.39
N ARG A 38 10.25 29.34 -16.24
CA ARG A 38 9.36 30.52 -16.12
C ARG A 38 10.10 31.86 -16.16
N GLU A 39 11.41 31.85 -15.94
CA GLU A 39 12.25 33.06 -15.88
C GLU A 39 12.76 33.49 -17.27
N PHE A 40 12.54 32.69 -18.31
CA PHE A 40 13.01 32.98 -19.67
C PHE A 40 11.88 33.42 -20.62
N PRO A 41 12.10 34.48 -21.43
CA PRO A 41 11.20 34.85 -22.52
C PRO A 41 10.99 33.73 -23.53
N ALA A 42 9.75 33.55 -24.00
CA ALA A 42 9.37 32.46 -24.91
C ALA A 42 10.16 32.49 -26.24
N ASP A 43 10.44 33.68 -26.78
CA ASP A 43 11.15 33.83 -28.06
C ASP A 43 12.60 33.34 -28.00
N LEU A 44 13.27 33.55 -26.86
CA LEU A 44 14.65 33.04 -26.65
C LEU A 44 14.67 31.52 -26.55
N MET A 45 13.63 30.91 -25.98
CA MET A 45 13.51 29.46 -25.85
C MET A 45 13.24 28.75 -27.18
N ARG A 46 12.57 29.38 -28.15
CA ARG A 46 12.20 28.72 -29.42
C ARG A 46 13.41 28.11 -30.11
N SER A 47 14.54 28.82 -30.13
CA SER A 47 15.78 28.38 -30.79
C SER A 47 16.56 27.28 -30.04
N GLN A 48 16.13 26.89 -28.82
CA GLN A 48 16.91 26.08 -27.89
C GLN A 48 16.34 24.67 -27.75
N LEU A 49 16.40 23.88 -28.83
CA LEU A 49 15.74 22.57 -28.92
C LEU A 49 16.12 21.61 -27.78
N ARG A 50 17.41 21.53 -27.41
CA ARG A 50 17.89 20.66 -26.32
C ARG A 50 17.32 21.04 -24.95
N VAL A 51 17.21 22.33 -24.69
CA VAL A 51 16.64 22.85 -23.45
C VAL A 51 15.14 22.61 -23.39
N ARG A 52 14.43 22.86 -24.51
CA ARG A 52 13.00 22.56 -24.65
C ARG A 52 12.72 21.08 -24.48
N LEU A 53 13.57 20.20 -25.02
CA LEU A 53 13.45 18.76 -24.84
C LEU A 53 13.60 18.35 -23.37
N ALA A 54 14.61 18.88 -22.67
CA ALA A 54 14.78 18.63 -21.24
C ALA A 54 13.57 19.12 -20.42
N ILE A 55 13.01 20.28 -20.78
CA ILE A 55 11.79 20.81 -20.18
C ILE A 55 10.61 19.88 -20.45
N ALA A 56 10.44 19.36 -21.67
CA ALA A 56 9.38 18.42 -22.01
C ALA A 56 9.48 17.13 -21.18
N TRP A 57 10.68 16.58 -21.04
CA TRP A 57 10.97 15.47 -20.12
C TRP A 57 10.58 15.82 -18.68
N GLY A 58 10.98 17.00 -18.20
CA GLY A 58 10.65 17.49 -16.86
C GLY A 58 9.14 17.63 -16.64
N MET A 59 8.39 18.14 -17.63
CA MET A 59 6.93 18.24 -17.58
C MET A 59 6.27 16.86 -17.54
N ALA A 60 6.74 15.92 -18.36
CA ALA A 60 6.19 14.56 -18.40
C ALA A 60 6.36 13.85 -17.05
N LEU A 61 7.58 13.88 -16.49
CA LEU A 61 7.88 13.24 -15.20
C LEU A 61 7.28 13.98 -14.00
N ALA A 62 7.01 15.28 -14.12
CA ALA A 62 6.26 16.07 -13.12
C ALA A 62 4.73 15.96 -13.30
N LEU A 63 4.26 15.06 -14.16
CA LEU A 63 2.83 14.80 -14.41
C LEU A 63 2.04 16.04 -14.85
N ARG A 64 2.70 16.91 -15.64
CA ARG A 64 2.08 18.03 -16.36
C ARG A 64 1.75 17.60 -17.79
N PHE A 65 0.81 16.67 -17.92
CA PHE A 65 0.55 15.92 -19.17
C PHE A 65 0.24 16.82 -20.37
N ASP A 66 -0.68 17.78 -20.22
CA ASP A 66 -1.08 18.67 -21.32
C ASP A 66 0.08 19.57 -21.78
N ASP A 67 0.84 20.13 -20.82
CA ASP A 67 2.01 20.96 -21.13
C ASP A 67 3.11 20.14 -21.82
N ALA A 68 3.35 18.90 -21.37
CA ALA A 68 4.33 18.01 -21.96
C ALA A 68 3.93 17.62 -23.39
N LEU A 69 2.66 17.27 -23.62
CA LEU A 69 2.14 16.94 -24.96
C LEU A 69 2.28 18.15 -25.90
N ALA A 70 1.85 19.33 -25.48
CA ALA A 70 1.99 20.55 -26.28
C ALA A 70 3.46 20.86 -26.60
N SER A 71 4.36 20.66 -25.63
CA SER A 71 5.80 20.86 -25.84
C SER A 71 6.39 19.84 -26.82
N VAL A 72 5.96 18.58 -26.77
CA VAL A 72 6.40 17.53 -27.70
C VAL A 72 5.86 17.80 -29.11
N ASP A 73 4.58 18.14 -29.26
CA ASP A 73 3.97 18.46 -30.55
C ASP A 73 4.71 19.63 -31.23
N ALA A 74 5.05 20.66 -30.47
CA ALA A 74 5.82 21.80 -30.97
C ALA A 74 7.25 21.41 -31.37
N LEU A 75 7.93 20.55 -30.61
CA LEU A 75 9.28 20.07 -30.95
C LEU A 75 9.29 19.21 -32.21
N GLU A 76 8.30 18.33 -32.39
CA GLU A 76 8.16 17.51 -33.59
C GLU A 76 7.83 18.35 -34.83
N HIS A 77 7.00 19.38 -34.68
CA HIS A 77 6.71 20.32 -35.76
C HIS A 77 7.97 21.06 -36.22
N ASP A 78 8.74 21.62 -35.28
CA ASP A 78 9.99 22.31 -35.58
C ASP A 78 11.05 21.37 -36.21
N ALA A 79 10.98 20.07 -35.89
CA ALA A 79 11.86 19.06 -36.48
C ALA A 79 11.41 18.62 -37.89
N ALA A 80 10.15 18.81 -38.27
CA ALA A 80 9.59 18.30 -39.53
C ALA A 80 10.26 18.91 -40.78
N ASP A 81 10.69 20.17 -40.67
CA ASP A 81 11.29 20.93 -41.78
C ASP A 81 12.77 20.56 -42.05
N ALA A 82 13.38 19.72 -41.20
CA ALA A 82 14.78 19.29 -41.29
C ALA A 82 14.92 17.80 -41.66
N ALA A 83 14.40 17.40 -42.82
CA ALA A 83 14.52 16.02 -43.32
C ALA A 83 15.97 15.66 -43.67
N GLY A 84 16.49 14.55 -43.13
CA GLY A 84 17.87 14.08 -43.35
C GLY A 84 18.90 14.59 -42.34
N ASP A 85 18.51 15.46 -41.42
CA ASP A 85 19.36 15.92 -40.31
C ASP A 85 19.38 14.89 -39.16
N THR A 86 20.58 14.49 -38.74
CA THR A 86 20.82 13.58 -37.61
C THR A 86 20.27 14.14 -36.30
N GLU A 87 20.33 15.47 -36.09
CA GLU A 87 19.84 16.10 -34.87
C GLU A 87 18.30 16.11 -34.83
N ALA A 88 17.64 16.39 -35.96
CA ALA A 88 16.18 16.28 -36.08
C ALA A 88 15.69 14.84 -35.86
N GLU A 89 16.40 13.85 -36.39
CA GLU A 89 16.08 12.43 -36.17
C GLU A 89 16.25 12.01 -34.70
N HIS A 90 17.31 12.47 -34.03
CA HIS A 90 17.49 12.24 -32.59
C HIS A 90 16.35 12.86 -31.78
N LEU A 91 15.97 14.11 -32.09
CA LEU A 91 14.88 14.81 -31.43
C LEU A 91 13.54 14.07 -31.58
N ARG A 92 13.21 13.57 -32.78
CA ARG A 92 11.99 12.79 -33.01
C ARG A 92 11.96 11.51 -32.17
N ARG A 93 13.10 10.83 -32.00
CA ARG A 93 13.19 9.61 -31.16
C ARG A 93 12.97 9.93 -29.69
N GLU A 94 13.56 11.01 -29.20
CA GLU A 94 13.36 11.47 -27.82
C GLU A 94 11.90 11.88 -27.57
N CYS A 95 11.27 12.58 -28.53
CA CYS A 95 9.85 12.90 -28.48
C CYS A 95 8.97 11.63 -28.41
N LEU A 96 9.28 10.61 -29.23
CA LEU A 96 8.58 9.33 -29.19
C LEU A 96 8.75 8.62 -27.83
N ALA A 97 9.95 8.67 -27.24
CA ALA A 97 10.19 8.15 -25.90
C ALA A 97 9.34 8.89 -24.84
N ILE A 98 9.26 10.23 -24.89
CA ILE A 98 8.39 11.02 -24.01
C ILE A 98 6.92 10.60 -24.18
N ARG A 99 6.44 10.42 -25.42
CA ARG A 99 5.07 9.96 -25.68
C ARG A 99 4.78 8.59 -25.06
N SER A 100 5.76 7.67 -25.08
CA SER A 100 5.60 6.36 -24.42
C SER A 100 5.44 6.51 -22.90
N VAL A 101 6.21 7.41 -22.28
CA VAL A 101 6.13 7.71 -20.84
C VAL A 101 4.81 8.38 -20.50
N LEU A 102 4.37 9.35 -21.30
CA LEU A 102 3.08 10.02 -21.11
C LEU A 102 1.93 9.02 -21.17
N ALA A 103 1.91 8.11 -22.15
CA ALA A 103 0.91 7.04 -22.23
C ALA A 103 0.93 6.15 -20.98
N ALA A 104 2.11 5.76 -20.49
CA ALA A 104 2.22 4.95 -19.28
C ALA A 104 1.71 5.69 -18.02
N LEU A 105 2.12 6.95 -17.83
CA LEU A 105 1.74 7.77 -16.68
C LEU A 105 0.28 8.24 -16.73
N LEU A 106 -0.35 8.26 -17.92
CA LEU A 106 -1.79 8.45 -18.11
C LEU A 106 -2.60 7.16 -17.91
N ASP A 107 -1.95 6.05 -17.52
CA ASP A 107 -2.60 4.76 -17.27
C ASP A 107 -3.12 4.08 -18.56
N ASP A 108 -2.36 4.17 -19.65
CA ASP A 108 -2.60 3.47 -20.93
C ASP A 108 -1.40 2.56 -21.29
N PRO A 109 -1.27 1.39 -20.63
CA PRO A 109 -0.13 0.50 -20.84
C PRO A 109 -0.09 -0.10 -22.26
N GLN A 110 -1.22 -0.26 -22.95
CA GLN A 110 -1.28 -0.80 -24.32
C GLN A 110 -0.58 0.14 -25.29
N ARG A 111 -1.02 1.40 -25.30
CA ARG A 111 -0.44 2.43 -26.16
C ARG A 111 1.01 2.69 -25.79
N ALA A 112 1.30 2.72 -24.49
CA ALA A 112 2.66 2.88 -23.99
C ALA A 112 3.58 1.77 -24.51
N LEU A 113 3.14 0.51 -24.46
CA LEU A 113 3.91 -0.63 -24.96
C LEU A 113 4.19 -0.52 -26.46
N ALA A 114 3.15 -0.24 -27.25
CA ALA A 114 3.29 -0.13 -28.71
C ALA A 114 4.32 0.94 -29.11
N ILE A 115 4.30 2.10 -28.45
CA ILE A 115 5.26 3.19 -28.69
C ILE A 115 6.65 2.81 -28.17
N ALA A 116 6.74 2.26 -26.95
CA ALA A 116 8.01 1.94 -26.32
C ALA A 116 8.76 0.81 -27.03
N GLN A 117 8.06 -0.22 -27.53
CA GLN A 117 8.66 -1.28 -28.34
C GLN A 117 9.23 -0.74 -29.65
N ALA A 118 8.55 0.21 -30.30
CA ALA A 118 9.07 0.87 -31.49
C ALA A 118 10.37 1.64 -31.18
N CYS A 119 10.47 2.26 -29.99
CA CYS A 119 11.69 2.90 -29.51
C CYS A 119 12.82 1.88 -29.27
N LEU A 120 12.54 0.73 -28.66
CA LEU A 120 13.56 -0.30 -28.41
C LEU A 120 14.02 -1.04 -29.67
N ALA A 121 13.17 -1.14 -30.69
CA ALA A 121 13.55 -1.72 -31.99
C ALA A 121 14.59 -0.85 -32.73
N ARG A 122 14.65 0.45 -32.42
CA ARG A 122 15.63 1.40 -32.95
C ARG A 122 16.18 2.26 -31.80
N PRO A 123 17.01 1.67 -30.93
CA PRO A 123 17.36 2.28 -29.65
C PRO A 123 18.08 3.61 -29.83
N SER A 124 17.84 4.54 -28.90
CA SER A 124 18.65 5.75 -28.76
C SER A 124 20.09 5.37 -28.39
N SER A 125 21.06 6.21 -28.77
CA SER A 125 22.43 6.09 -28.24
C SER A 125 22.52 6.51 -26.77
N ASP A 126 21.52 7.22 -26.25
CA ASP A 126 21.46 7.61 -24.86
C ASP A 126 20.93 6.48 -23.95
N VAL A 127 21.78 6.07 -23.01
CA VAL A 127 21.48 5.01 -22.03
C VAL A 127 20.28 5.39 -21.17
N TRP A 128 20.15 6.68 -20.82
CA TRP A 128 19.04 7.13 -19.98
C TRP A 128 17.70 6.93 -20.70
N THR A 129 17.57 7.40 -21.94
CA THR A 129 16.36 7.21 -22.75
C THR A 129 16.02 5.73 -22.94
N VAL A 130 17.01 4.88 -23.24
CA VAL A 130 16.78 3.42 -23.39
C VAL A 130 16.23 2.83 -22.09
N ASN A 131 16.81 3.16 -20.94
CA ASN A 131 16.37 2.63 -19.65
C ASN A 131 14.99 3.17 -19.22
N VAL A 132 14.66 4.42 -19.55
CA VAL A 132 13.31 4.99 -19.36
C VAL A 132 12.29 4.20 -20.17
N VAL A 133 12.54 4.00 -21.47
CA VAL A 133 11.66 3.24 -22.36
C VAL A 133 11.53 1.79 -21.89
N SER A 134 12.63 1.16 -21.45
CA SER A 134 12.57 -0.18 -20.86
C SER A 134 11.67 -0.25 -19.62
N ASN A 135 11.63 0.79 -18.78
CA ASN A 135 10.70 0.82 -17.65
C ASN A 135 9.23 0.95 -18.10
N VAL A 136 8.96 1.68 -19.19
CA VAL A 136 7.62 1.73 -19.80
C VAL A 136 7.21 0.34 -20.29
N VAL A 137 8.10 -0.38 -20.97
CA VAL A 137 7.86 -1.75 -21.43
C VAL A 137 7.59 -2.70 -20.25
N ARG A 138 8.40 -2.63 -19.18
CA ARG A 138 8.17 -3.40 -17.94
C ARG A 138 6.82 -3.10 -17.31
N PHE A 139 6.47 -1.83 -17.19
CA PHE A 139 5.17 -1.41 -16.66
C PHE A 139 4.03 -2.01 -17.47
N ALA A 140 4.10 -1.96 -18.80
CA ALA A 140 3.04 -2.49 -19.63
C ALA A 140 2.92 -4.02 -19.55
N HIS A 141 4.04 -4.75 -19.56
CA HIS A 141 4.04 -6.20 -19.36
C HIS A 141 3.52 -6.59 -17.97
N TRP A 142 3.89 -5.84 -16.92
CA TRP A 142 3.34 -6.02 -15.57
C TRP A 142 1.81 -5.91 -15.59
N LYS A 143 1.28 -4.85 -16.21
CA LYS A 143 -0.16 -4.64 -16.32
C LYS A 143 -0.84 -5.74 -17.13
N ALA A 144 -0.23 -6.20 -18.22
CA ALA A 144 -0.73 -7.32 -19.00
C ALA A 144 -0.69 -8.66 -18.26
N GLY A 145 0.09 -8.78 -17.18
CA GLY A 145 0.34 -10.05 -16.49
C GLY A 145 1.38 -10.93 -17.19
N ASP A 146 2.11 -10.39 -18.17
CA ASP A 146 3.18 -11.09 -18.89
C ASP A 146 4.50 -10.92 -18.13
N LEU A 147 4.68 -11.73 -17.07
CA LEU A 147 5.82 -11.58 -16.18
C LEU A 147 7.13 -12.02 -16.85
N ASP A 148 7.08 -13.01 -17.75
CA ASP A 148 8.27 -13.47 -18.48
C ASP A 148 8.85 -12.34 -19.35
N ALA A 149 7.99 -11.63 -20.11
CA ALA A 149 8.44 -10.50 -20.92
C ALA A 149 8.90 -9.31 -20.06
N LEU A 150 8.29 -9.11 -18.88
CA LEU A 150 8.73 -8.11 -17.91
C LEU A 150 10.17 -8.36 -17.46
N TYR A 151 10.49 -9.57 -17.01
CA TYR A 151 11.83 -9.91 -16.55
C TYR A 151 12.84 -9.94 -17.70
N ALA A 152 12.41 -10.32 -18.91
CA ALA A 152 13.23 -10.32 -20.11
C ALA A 152 13.48 -8.91 -20.69
N THR A 153 12.79 -7.87 -20.20
CA THR A 153 12.91 -6.52 -20.75
C THR A 153 14.36 -6.00 -20.60
N PRO A 154 15.01 -5.51 -21.68
CA PRO A 154 16.42 -5.10 -21.66
C PRO A 154 16.74 -4.04 -20.60
N TRP A 155 17.92 -4.14 -20.00
CA TRP A 155 18.45 -3.14 -19.06
C TRP A 155 19.92 -2.89 -19.35
N ILE A 156 20.31 -1.62 -19.45
CA ILE A 156 21.71 -1.23 -19.58
C ILE A 156 22.19 -0.78 -18.18
N PRO A 157 23.12 -1.52 -17.53
CA PRO A 157 23.67 -1.11 -16.25
C PRO A 157 24.35 0.26 -16.34
N CYS A 158 24.08 1.12 -15.35
CA CYS A 158 24.79 2.39 -15.20
C CYS A 158 26.10 2.17 -14.44
N SER A 159 27.13 2.98 -14.72
CA SER A 159 28.32 3.02 -13.86
C SER A 159 27.99 3.69 -12.52
N ILE A 160 28.86 3.55 -11.49
CA ILE A 160 28.66 4.21 -10.19
C ILE A 160 28.55 5.75 -10.34
N GLU A 161 29.28 6.33 -11.30
CA GLU A 161 29.23 7.77 -11.58
C GLU A 161 27.93 8.16 -12.30
N ASP A 162 27.39 7.27 -13.14
CA ASP A 162 26.10 7.44 -13.78
C ASP A 162 24.94 7.23 -12.81
N ASP A 163 25.06 6.34 -11.82
CA ASP A 163 24.04 6.14 -10.77
C ASP A 163 23.80 7.42 -9.95
N GLN A 164 24.84 8.25 -9.76
CA GLN A 164 24.69 9.56 -9.12
C GLN A 164 23.89 10.56 -9.97
N ARG A 165 23.88 10.37 -11.30
CA ARG A 165 23.23 11.28 -12.25
C ARG A 165 21.85 10.75 -12.66
N ASN A 166 21.69 9.44 -12.77
CA ASN A 166 20.54 8.70 -13.29
C ASN A 166 19.76 8.01 -12.18
N VAL A 167 19.37 8.73 -11.14
CA VAL A 167 18.70 8.12 -9.97
C VAL A 167 17.30 7.62 -10.35
N VAL A 168 16.60 8.34 -11.22
CA VAL A 168 15.18 8.10 -11.52
C VAL A 168 14.97 6.73 -12.19
N THR A 169 15.77 6.37 -13.19
CA THR A 169 15.61 5.12 -13.96
C THR A 169 15.73 3.82 -13.14
N PRO A 170 16.79 3.59 -12.35
CA PRO A 170 16.90 2.41 -11.49
C PRO A 170 15.86 2.41 -10.37
N VAL A 171 15.48 3.57 -9.81
CA VAL A 171 14.39 3.67 -8.83
C VAL A 171 13.09 3.16 -9.40
N TYR A 172 12.69 3.62 -10.60
CA TYR A 172 11.49 3.10 -11.27
C TYR A 172 11.58 1.60 -11.55
N ARG A 173 12.74 1.10 -12.01
CA ARG A 173 12.94 -0.32 -12.27
C ARG A 173 12.71 -1.16 -11.01
N LEU A 174 13.38 -0.81 -9.92
CA LEU A 174 13.28 -1.52 -8.64
C LEU A 174 11.85 -1.45 -8.08
N CYS A 175 11.19 -0.29 -8.20
CA CYS A 175 9.79 -0.13 -7.81
C CYS A 175 8.87 -1.08 -8.58
N LEU A 176 9.00 -1.15 -9.91
CA LEU A 176 8.20 -2.04 -10.76
C LEU A 176 8.45 -3.52 -10.46
N LEU A 177 9.71 -3.92 -10.23
CA LEU A 177 10.05 -5.28 -9.81
C LEU A 177 9.44 -5.60 -8.44
N GLY A 178 9.61 -4.73 -7.45
CA GLY A 178 9.03 -4.90 -6.12
C GLY A 178 7.51 -5.01 -6.16
N HIS A 179 6.84 -4.21 -6.98
CA HIS A 179 5.39 -4.32 -7.20
C HIS A 179 5.00 -5.70 -7.75
N THR A 180 5.77 -6.20 -8.73
CA THR A 180 5.54 -7.50 -9.37
C THR A 180 5.72 -8.65 -8.39
N GLU A 181 6.73 -8.58 -7.52
CA GLU A 181 6.96 -9.58 -6.47
C GLU A 181 5.88 -9.53 -5.38
N MET A 182 5.52 -8.33 -4.92
CA MET A 182 4.45 -8.15 -3.93
C MET A 182 3.12 -8.68 -4.46
N GLN A 183 2.82 -8.45 -5.75
CA GLN A 183 1.65 -8.95 -6.43
C GLN A 183 1.56 -10.49 -6.39
N GLN A 184 2.69 -11.16 -6.48
CA GLN A 184 2.83 -12.63 -6.41
C GLN A 184 2.89 -13.18 -4.98
N LEU A 185 2.75 -12.33 -3.94
CA LEU A 185 2.95 -12.66 -2.53
C LEU A 185 4.41 -12.92 -2.11
N HIS A 186 5.40 -12.58 -2.95
CA HIS A 186 6.83 -12.65 -2.60
C HIS A 186 7.29 -11.43 -1.78
N PHE A 187 6.67 -11.21 -0.61
CA PHE A 187 6.84 -10.00 0.19
C PHE A 187 8.29 -9.74 0.63
N ALA A 188 9.06 -10.79 0.95
CA ALA A 188 10.47 -10.64 1.33
C ALA A 188 11.33 -10.10 0.18
N LEU A 189 11.12 -10.59 -1.05
CA LEU A 189 11.83 -10.11 -2.23
C LEU A 189 11.36 -8.71 -2.63
N ALA A 190 10.06 -8.44 -2.51
CA ALA A 190 9.52 -7.10 -2.70
C ALA A 190 10.15 -6.08 -1.74
N GLU A 191 10.29 -6.43 -0.45
CA GLU A 191 10.94 -5.58 0.56
C GLU A 191 12.40 -5.28 0.20
N GLN A 192 13.14 -6.27 -0.34
CA GLN A 192 14.51 -6.06 -0.81
C GLN A 192 14.56 -5.01 -1.93
N TYR A 193 13.72 -5.16 -2.97
CA TYR A 193 13.67 -4.19 -4.06
C TYR A 193 13.27 -2.78 -3.61
N PHE A 194 12.26 -2.67 -2.74
CA PHE A 194 11.83 -1.36 -2.25
C PHE A 194 12.88 -0.70 -1.34
N THR A 195 13.56 -1.49 -0.50
CA THR A 195 14.63 -0.99 0.37
C THR A 195 15.83 -0.50 -0.43
N GLU A 196 16.26 -1.28 -1.43
CA GLU A 196 17.32 -0.85 -2.35
C GLU A 196 16.94 0.44 -3.07
N SER A 197 15.70 0.51 -3.55
CA SER A 197 15.20 1.67 -4.28
C SER A 197 15.13 2.93 -3.43
N ILE A 198 14.61 2.86 -2.20
CA ILE A 198 14.51 4.04 -1.34
C ILE A 198 15.89 4.50 -0.87
N HIS A 199 16.81 3.59 -0.55
CA HIS A 199 18.19 3.95 -0.21
C HIS A 199 18.89 4.67 -1.37
N LEU A 200 18.67 4.21 -2.61
CA LEU A 200 19.21 4.86 -3.79
C LEU A 200 18.65 6.29 -3.97
N ALA A 201 17.34 6.44 -3.80
CA ALA A 201 16.66 7.73 -3.86
C ALA A 201 17.15 8.70 -2.78
N GLU A 202 17.17 8.26 -1.52
CA GLU A 202 17.59 9.07 -0.37
C GLU A 202 19.03 9.52 -0.49
N ARG A 203 19.92 8.61 -0.89
CA ARG A 203 21.36 8.88 -1.00
C ARG A 203 21.69 9.99 -2.00
N TYR A 204 20.99 10.02 -3.14
CA TYR A 204 21.37 10.88 -4.26
C TYR A 204 20.38 12.00 -4.58
N SER A 205 19.12 11.87 -4.16
CA SER A 205 18.07 12.88 -4.36
C SER A 205 17.52 13.44 -3.04
N GLY A 206 17.76 12.76 -1.91
CA GLY A 206 17.27 13.14 -0.60
C GLY A 206 15.93 12.49 -0.22
N PRO A 207 15.58 12.48 1.08
CA PRO A 207 14.43 11.73 1.60
C PRO A 207 13.06 12.31 1.25
N GLN A 208 13.00 13.58 0.83
CA GLN A 208 11.77 14.23 0.37
C GLN A 208 11.71 14.36 -1.16
N SER A 209 12.51 13.58 -1.89
CA SER A 209 12.56 13.65 -3.34
C SER A 209 11.38 12.92 -4.01
N ILE A 210 11.15 13.25 -5.28
CA ILE A 210 10.19 12.51 -6.13
C ILE A 210 10.57 11.03 -6.18
N SER A 211 11.87 10.73 -6.31
CA SER A 211 12.40 9.37 -6.31
C SER A 211 12.05 8.60 -5.04
N ALA A 212 12.14 9.22 -3.86
CA ALA A 212 11.76 8.59 -2.60
C ALA A 212 10.23 8.37 -2.52
N ALA A 213 9.44 9.34 -2.99
CA ALA A 213 7.99 9.28 -3.02
C ALA A 213 7.42 8.18 -3.95
N LEU A 214 8.19 7.69 -4.93
CA LEU A 214 7.78 6.56 -5.76
C LEU A 214 7.67 5.26 -4.95
N CYS A 215 8.61 5.02 -4.03
CA CYS A 215 8.75 3.74 -3.34
C CYS A 215 8.23 3.74 -1.91
N ALA A 216 8.25 4.88 -1.21
CA ALA A 216 7.78 4.97 0.17
C ALA A 216 6.36 4.41 0.38
N PRO A 217 5.38 4.63 -0.52
CA PRO A 217 4.06 3.99 -0.44
C PRO A 217 4.10 2.46 -0.37
N MET A 218 5.05 1.82 -1.04
CA MET A 218 5.17 0.36 -1.02
C MET A 218 5.75 -0.15 0.29
N ILE A 219 6.75 0.53 0.84
CA ILE A 219 7.28 0.19 2.17
C ILE A 219 6.20 0.41 3.23
N ALA A 220 5.44 1.50 3.13
CA ALA A 220 4.29 1.74 3.99
C ALA A 220 3.24 0.63 3.86
N GLN A 221 2.97 0.11 2.66
CA GLN A 221 2.09 -1.04 2.46
C GLN A 221 2.61 -2.32 3.13
N LEU A 222 3.92 -2.59 3.11
CA LEU A 222 4.52 -3.72 3.82
C LEU A 222 4.35 -3.57 5.35
N ARG A 223 4.65 -2.40 5.89
CA ARG A 223 4.47 -2.09 7.33
C ARG A 223 3.00 -2.17 7.72
N TYR A 224 2.12 -1.66 6.87
CA TYR A 224 0.68 -1.78 7.01
C TYR A 224 0.25 -3.24 7.11
N GLU A 225 0.66 -4.10 6.17
CA GLU A 225 0.32 -5.52 6.22
C GLU A 225 0.90 -6.24 7.45
N GLN A 226 1.99 -5.76 8.03
CA GLN A 226 2.55 -6.28 9.28
C GLN A 226 1.80 -5.79 10.54
N GLY A 227 0.76 -4.96 10.39
CA GLY A 227 0.03 -4.33 11.50
C GLY A 227 0.75 -3.14 12.14
N ARG A 228 1.86 -2.67 11.55
CA ARG A 228 2.67 -1.54 12.02
C ARG A 228 2.12 -0.22 11.45
N LEU A 229 0.91 0.13 11.88
CA LEU A 229 0.15 1.24 11.31
C LEU A 229 0.83 2.61 11.50
N ASP A 230 1.41 2.85 12.67
CA ASP A 230 2.07 4.13 12.98
C ASP A 230 3.29 4.37 12.09
N GLU A 231 4.07 3.31 11.85
CA GLU A 231 5.24 3.39 10.95
C GLU A 231 4.83 3.57 9.49
N ALA A 232 3.76 2.89 9.06
CA ALA A 232 3.23 3.05 7.71
C ALA A 232 2.73 4.49 7.47
N GLU A 233 2.04 5.08 8.44
CA GLU A 233 1.56 6.46 8.33
C GLU A 233 2.71 7.47 8.38
N ALA A 234 3.64 7.33 9.34
CA ALA A 234 4.79 8.22 9.50
C ALA A 234 5.65 8.31 8.23
N LEU A 235 5.84 7.19 7.52
CA LEU A 235 6.55 7.16 6.25
C LEU A 235 5.88 8.00 5.15
N LEU A 236 4.56 8.18 5.20
CA LEU A 236 3.80 8.86 4.14
C LEU A 236 3.49 10.32 4.44
N LEU A 237 3.30 10.70 5.71
CA LEU A 237 2.81 12.03 6.10
C LEU A 237 3.59 13.16 5.41
N ASP A 238 4.92 13.15 5.52
CA ASP A 238 5.77 14.22 4.97
C ASP A 238 5.95 14.12 3.45
N LEU A 239 5.69 12.94 2.87
CA LEU A 239 5.84 12.68 1.44
C LEU A 239 4.55 12.92 0.64
N MET A 240 3.39 13.00 1.28
CA MET A 240 2.11 13.20 0.59
C MET A 240 2.08 14.38 -0.40
N PRO A 241 2.65 15.57 -0.08
CA PRO A 241 2.74 16.66 -1.06
C PRO A 241 3.50 16.27 -2.33
N VAL A 242 4.54 15.45 -2.22
CA VAL A 242 5.37 14.99 -3.34
C VAL A 242 4.68 13.84 -4.08
N VAL A 243 4.04 12.93 -3.36
CA VAL A 243 3.23 11.83 -3.92
C VAL A 243 2.13 12.38 -4.83
N ASP A 244 1.36 13.36 -4.37
CA ASP A 244 0.31 13.99 -5.19
C ASP A 244 0.85 14.69 -6.43
N LEU A 245 2.04 15.28 -6.28
CA LEU A 245 2.64 16.11 -7.32
C LEU A 245 3.19 15.26 -8.47
N ALA A 246 3.98 14.22 -8.16
CA ALA A 246 4.84 13.58 -9.16
C ALA A 246 5.00 12.05 -9.06
N ALA A 247 4.39 11.36 -8.09
CA ALA A 247 4.51 9.91 -8.02
C ALA A 247 3.61 9.20 -9.06
N MET A 248 4.04 8.03 -9.54
CA MET A 248 3.24 7.22 -10.46
C MET A 248 1.93 6.75 -9.81
N LEU A 249 0.92 6.49 -10.64
CA LEU A 249 -0.43 6.14 -10.20
C LEU A 249 -0.47 4.98 -9.19
N ASP A 250 0.32 3.91 -9.38
CA ASP A 250 0.31 2.77 -8.45
C ASP A 250 0.82 3.15 -7.05
N SER A 251 1.80 4.05 -6.95
CA SER A 251 2.27 4.61 -5.68
C SER A 251 1.19 5.45 -5.01
N VAL A 252 0.50 6.30 -5.78
CA VAL A 252 -0.60 7.14 -5.30
C VAL A 252 -1.76 6.29 -4.78
N LEU A 253 -2.18 5.27 -5.55
CA LEU A 253 -3.23 4.33 -5.16
C LEU A 253 -2.93 3.65 -3.83
N VAL A 254 -1.71 3.19 -3.64
CA VAL A 254 -1.29 2.53 -2.41
C VAL A 254 -1.21 3.51 -1.24
N ALA A 255 -0.62 4.69 -1.42
CA ALA A 255 -0.52 5.70 -0.37
C ALA A 255 -1.90 6.07 0.19
N TYR A 256 -2.84 6.42 -0.70
CA TYR A 256 -4.20 6.75 -0.28
C TYR A 256 -4.93 5.57 0.35
N ARG A 257 -4.83 4.37 -0.23
CA ARG A 257 -5.47 3.17 0.36
C ARG A 257 -4.97 2.91 1.78
N VAL A 258 -3.66 2.97 2.01
CA VAL A 258 -3.06 2.75 3.33
C VAL A 258 -3.55 3.82 4.31
N LEU A 259 -3.43 5.11 3.98
CA LEU A 259 -3.84 6.19 4.87
C LEU A 259 -5.35 6.18 5.17
N ILE A 260 -6.20 5.93 4.16
CA ILE A 260 -7.66 5.82 4.35
C ILE A 260 -7.96 4.69 5.34
N ARG A 261 -7.34 3.51 5.16
CA ARG A 261 -7.63 2.38 6.03
C ARG A 261 -7.06 2.54 7.43
N ILE A 262 -5.90 3.20 7.59
CA ILE A 262 -5.38 3.59 8.92
C ILE A 262 -6.38 4.53 9.62
N ALA A 263 -6.88 5.54 8.91
CA ALA A 263 -7.88 6.47 9.47
C ALA A 263 -9.15 5.72 9.91
N VAL A 264 -9.62 4.77 9.10
CA VAL A 264 -10.77 3.90 9.40
C VAL A 264 -10.50 2.96 10.59
N ALA A 265 -9.29 2.41 10.70
CA ALA A 265 -8.88 1.55 11.81
C ALA A 265 -8.85 2.33 13.14
N ARG A 266 -8.43 3.60 13.10
CA ARG A 266 -8.45 4.52 14.25
C ARG A 266 -9.81 5.19 14.50
N SER A 267 -10.86 4.75 13.81
CA SER A 267 -12.21 5.31 13.92
C SER A 267 -12.30 6.82 13.62
N ASN A 268 -11.40 7.33 12.78
CA ASN A 268 -11.40 8.72 12.32
C ASN A 268 -12.06 8.83 10.94
N ALA A 269 -13.39 8.69 10.90
CA ALA A 269 -14.17 8.72 9.67
C ALA A 269 -14.03 10.06 8.90
N ALA A 270 -13.96 11.19 9.62
CA ALA A 270 -13.79 12.50 9.01
C ALA A 270 -12.49 12.59 8.19
N HIS A 271 -11.38 12.10 8.75
CA HIS A 271 -10.11 12.07 8.03
C HIS A 271 -10.13 11.08 6.85
N ALA A 272 -10.77 9.91 7.01
CA ALA A 272 -10.96 8.96 5.92
C ALA A 272 -11.72 9.59 4.73
N TYR A 273 -12.81 10.31 4.98
CA TYR A 273 -13.55 11.03 3.93
C TYR A 273 -12.72 12.13 3.27
N ALA A 274 -11.97 12.93 4.06
CA ALA A 274 -11.10 13.96 3.50
C ALA A 274 -10.02 13.37 2.55
N LEU A 275 -9.43 12.23 2.91
CA LEU A 275 -8.49 11.51 2.06
C LEU A 275 -9.16 10.96 0.78
N LEU A 276 -10.37 10.39 0.91
CA LEU A 276 -11.16 9.92 -0.23
C LEU A 276 -11.46 11.06 -1.22
N ASP A 277 -11.89 12.22 -0.72
CA ASP A 277 -12.21 13.39 -1.55
C ASP A 277 -10.98 13.93 -2.26
N ARG A 278 -9.86 14.04 -1.55
CA ARG A 278 -8.57 14.49 -2.12
C ARG A 278 -8.10 13.54 -3.23
N ALA A 279 -8.14 12.23 -2.98
CA ALA A 279 -7.74 11.21 -3.96
C ALA A 279 -8.65 11.22 -5.20
N GLN A 280 -9.97 11.34 -5.01
CA GLN A 280 -10.91 11.38 -6.12
C GLN A 280 -10.74 12.66 -6.96
N LEU A 281 -10.56 13.81 -6.31
CA LEU A 281 -10.25 15.07 -7.00
C LEU A 281 -8.96 14.97 -7.82
N LEU A 282 -7.91 14.38 -7.25
CA LEU A 282 -6.65 14.14 -7.96
C LEU A 282 -6.86 13.21 -9.16
N GLY A 283 -7.63 12.13 -8.98
CA GLY A 283 -7.97 11.19 -10.05
C GLY A 283 -8.69 11.87 -11.20
N HIS A 284 -9.68 12.72 -10.92
CA HIS A 284 -10.35 13.51 -11.96
C HIS A 284 -9.42 14.50 -12.64
N LYS A 285 -8.62 15.24 -11.87
CA LYS A 285 -7.67 16.24 -12.40
C LYS A 285 -6.63 15.61 -13.33
N ARG A 286 -6.18 14.39 -13.04
CA ARG A 286 -5.14 13.68 -13.79
C ARG A 286 -5.68 12.70 -14.84
N GLY A 287 -7.00 12.52 -14.93
CA GLY A 287 -7.62 11.54 -15.82
C GLY A 287 -7.46 10.07 -15.36
N TRP A 288 -7.03 9.83 -14.12
CA TRP A 288 -6.76 8.48 -13.61
C TRP A 288 -8.04 7.76 -13.15
N ARG A 289 -8.60 6.99 -14.07
CA ARG A 289 -9.81 6.18 -13.82
C ARG A 289 -9.59 5.13 -12.73
N ARG A 290 -8.43 4.46 -12.69
CA ARG A 290 -8.11 3.49 -11.62
C ARG A 290 -8.05 4.14 -10.25
N LEU A 291 -7.57 5.39 -10.12
CA LEU A 291 -7.59 6.10 -8.84
C LEU A 291 -9.02 6.37 -8.38
N VAL A 292 -9.88 6.89 -9.27
CA VAL A 292 -11.31 7.10 -8.96
C VAL A 292 -11.98 5.79 -8.56
N ALA A 293 -11.76 4.70 -9.31
CA ALA A 293 -12.30 3.38 -8.98
C ALA A 293 -11.83 2.88 -7.59
N GLY A 294 -10.53 3.02 -7.31
CA GLY A 294 -9.92 2.67 -6.02
C GLY A 294 -10.50 3.47 -4.85
N THR A 295 -10.83 4.74 -5.05
CA THR A 295 -11.51 5.56 -4.03
C THR A 295 -12.95 5.13 -3.80
N LEU A 296 -13.69 4.83 -4.87
CA LEU A 296 -15.09 4.43 -4.79
C LEU A 296 -15.27 3.12 -4.01
N ILE A 297 -14.40 2.12 -4.20
CA ILE A 297 -14.47 0.88 -3.40
C ILE A 297 -14.23 1.13 -1.91
N GLU A 298 -13.24 1.94 -1.53
CA GLU A 298 -12.99 2.25 -0.11
C GLU A 298 -14.14 3.10 0.48
N ARG A 299 -14.73 4.00 -0.31
CA ARG A 299 -15.93 4.76 0.07
C ARG A 299 -17.15 3.85 0.26
N THR A 300 -17.38 2.88 -0.63
CA THR A 300 -18.43 1.86 -0.48
C THR A 300 -18.28 1.11 0.83
N ARG A 301 -17.07 0.64 1.15
CA ARG A 301 -16.81 -0.08 2.42
C ARG A 301 -17.11 0.78 3.64
N LEU A 302 -16.70 2.05 3.61
CA LEU A 302 -16.95 2.98 4.72
C LEU A 302 -18.45 3.24 4.90
N HIS A 303 -19.19 3.49 3.81
CA HIS A 303 -20.64 3.65 3.86
C HIS A 303 -21.35 2.41 4.41
N LEU A 304 -20.96 1.21 3.97
CA LEU A 304 -21.52 -0.05 4.49
C LEU A 304 -21.25 -0.21 5.99
N ARG A 305 -20.04 0.13 6.47
CA ARG A 305 -19.71 0.11 7.90
C ARG A 305 -20.57 1.05 8.73
N GLU A 306 -21.01 2.16 8.14
CA GLU A 306 -21.89 3.16 8.77
C GLU A 306 -23.39 2.88 8.55
N GLY A 307 -23.75 1.77 7.88
CA GLY A 307 -25.15 1.44 7.57
C GLY A 307 -25.77 2.27 6.45
N ARG A 308 -24.97 3.05 5.70
CA ARG A 308 -25.39 3.95 4.63
C ARG A 308 -25.52 3.21 3.29
N MET A 309 -26.53 2.35 3.19
CA MET A 309 -26.72 1.43 2.06
C MET A 309 -26.97 2.13 0.72
N THR A 310 -27.72 3.24 0.74
CA THR A 310 -28.06 3.99 -0.48
C THR A 310 -26.82 4.64 -1.08
N GLU A 311 -25.98 5.25 -0.26
CA GLU A 311 -24.71 5.85 -0.67
C GLU A 311 -23.71 4.78 -1.14
N ALA A 312 -23.64 3.63 -0.46
CA ALA A 312 -22.84 2.50 -0.91
C ALA A 312 -23.26 2.00 -2.30
N SER A 313 -24.57 1.89 -2.54
CA SER A 313 -25.12 1.49 -3.84
C SER A 313 -24.87 2.55 -4.93
N ALA A 314 -24.92 3.84 -4.57
CA ALA A 314 -24.58 4.92 -5.49
C ALA A 314 -23.10 4.89 -5.92
N CYS A 315 -22.19 4.53 -5.02
CA CYS A 315 -20.78 4.31 -5.37
C CYS A 315 -20.60 3.13 -6.36
N VAL A 316 -21.38 2.05 -6.20
CA VAL A 316 -21.38 0.93 -7.17
C VAL A 316 -21.86 1.40 -8.54
N ALA A 317 -22.95 2.18 -8.61
CA ALA A 317 -23.44 2.73 -9.88
C ALA A 317 -22.40 3.66 -10.56
N GLN A 318 -21.61 4.41 -9.78
CA GLN A 318 -20.50 5.19 -10.32
C GLN A 318 -19.37 4.31 -10.86
N LEU A 319 -19.06 3.20 -10.19
CA LEU A 319 -18.11 2.20 -10.68
C LEU A 319 -18.60 1.53 -11.97
N ASP A 320 -19.90 1.24 -12.08
CA ASP A 320 -20.52 0.68 -13.29
C ASP A 320 -20.37 1.65 -14.47
N ALA A 321 -20.71 2.92 -14.26
CA ALA A 321 -20.54 3.97 -15.27
C ALA A 321 -19.07 4.17 -15.67
N LEU A 322 -18.16 4.06 -14.69
CA LEU A 322 -16.73 4.15 -14.94
C LEU A 322 -16.21 2.96 -15.73
N ALA A 323 -16.69 1.74 -15.46
CA ALA A 323 -16.30 0.54 -16.22
C ALA A 323 -16.86 0.57 -17.65
N ALA A 324 -18.11 1.01 -17.83
CA ALA A 324 -18.76 1.09 -19.14
C ALA A 324 -18.01 2.00 -20.13
N ARG A 325 -17.44 3.12 -19.67
CA ARG A 325 -16.60 4.02 -20.48
C ARG A 325 -15.28 3.38 -20.97
N GLY A 326 -14.94 2.18 -20.51
CA GLY A 326 -13.70 1.47 -20.84
C GLY A 326 -13.92 0.22 -21.68
N ALA A 327 -15.16 -0.09 -22.04
CA ALA A 327 -15.49 -1.28 -22.81
C ALA A 327 -14.79 -1.32 -24.20
N ASP A 328 -14.43 -0.15 -24.73
CA ASP A 328 -13.71 -0.01 -26.01
C ASP A 328 -12.18 -0.16 -25.89
N SER A 329 -11.63 -0.27 -24.67
CA SER A 329 -10.19 -0.45 -24.40
C SER A 329 -9.88 -1.85 -23.83
N ALA A 330 -9.20 -2.70 -24.59
CA ALA A 330 -8.69 -4.01 -24.12
C ALA A 330 -7.40 -3.83 -23.25
N PRO A 331 -7.02 -4.78 -22.37
CA PRO A 331 -7.76 -5.18 -21.16
C PRO A 331 -7.20 -4.78 -19.77
N PRO A 332 -5.91 -4.51 -19.50
CA PRO A 332 -5.40 -4.67 -18.13
C PRO A 332 -5.92 -3.62 -17.15
N VAL A 333 -6.08 -2.38 -17.60
CA VAL A 333 -6.65 -1.29 -16.80
C VAL A 333 -8.14 -1.49 -16.59
N SER A 334 -8.87 -1.95 -17.63
CA SER A 334 -10.29 -2.34 -17.49
C SER A 334 -10.45 -3.43 -16.45
N ALA A 335 -9.61 -4.45 -16.48
CA ALA A 335 -9.72 -5.59 -15.57
C ALA A 335 -9.46 -5.23 -14.09
N GLU A 336 -8.64 -4.22 -13.80
CA GLU A 336 -8.51 -3.69 -12.42
C GLU A 336 -9.74 -2.89 -11.98
N ILE A 337 -10.31 -2.05 -12.85
CA ILE A 337 -11.55 -1.31 -12.58
C ILE A 337 -12.71 -2.28 -12.36
N ASP A 338 -12.82 -3.33 -13.20
CA ASP A 338 -13.82 -4.38 -13.10
C ASP A 338 -13.69 -5.15 -11.77
N ASN A 339 -12.46 -5.39 -11.30
CA ASN A 339 -12.22 -6.01 -9.99
C ASN A 339 -12.70 -5.09 -8.84
N PHE A 340 -12.47 -3.78 -8.92
CA PHE A 340 -13.01 -2.84 -7.92
C PHE A 340 -14.54 -2.80 -7.94
N ARG A 341 -15.15 -2.76 -9.13
CA ARG A 341 -16.60 -2.84 -9.33
C ARG A 341 -17.18 -4.11 -8.72
N ALA A 342 -16.62 -5.27 -9.06
CA ALA A 342 -17.08 -6.57 -8.57
C ALA A 342 -16.97 -6.68 -7.04
N ALA A 343 -15.86 -6.23 -6.46
CA ALA A 343 -15.69 -6.22 -5.00
C ALA A 343 -16.71 -5.29 -4.30
N ALA A 344 -17.00 -4.13 -4.87
CA ALA A 344 -17.96 -3.17 -4.31
C ALA A 344 -19.39 -3.73 -4.40
N ALA A 345 -19.77 -4.24 -5.58
CA ALA A 345 -21.07 -4.84 -5.82
C ALA A 345 -21.29 -6.08 -4.93
N ALA A 346 -20.26 -6.92 -4.77
CA ALA A 346 -20.32 -8.07 -3.85
C ALA A 346 -20.52 -7.62 -2.39
N SER A 347 -19.82 -6.56 -1.95
CA SER A 347 -19.98 -6.02 -0.60
C SER A 347 -21.42 -5.51 -0.35
N VAL A 348 -22.02 -4.83 -1.32
CA VAL A 348 -23.42 -4.39 -1.26
C VAL A 348 -24.38 -5.59 -1.27
N ALA A 349 -24.15 -6.57 -2.15
CA ALA A 349 -24.97 -7.78 -2.23
C ALA A 349 -24.97 -8.59 -0.92
N MET A 350 -23.81 -8.74 -0.28
CA MET A 350 -23.68 -9.38 1.04
C MET A 350 -24.53 -8.67 2.11
N ASN A 351 -24.56 -7.34 2.11
CA ASN A 351 -25.36 -6.58 3.09
C ASN A 351 -26.86 -6.52 2.75
N GLN A 352 -27.28 -7.13 1.64
CA GLN A 352 -28.67 -7.28 1.24
C GLN A 352 -29.09 -8.76 1.19
N ASP A 353 -28.33 -9.64 1.84
CA ASP A 353 -28.55 -11.09 1.88
C ASP A 353 -28.58 -11.77 0.50
N ARG A 354 -27.98 -11.13 -0.52
CA ARG A 354 -27.84 -11.65 -1.89
C ARG A 354 -26.52 -12.41 -2.06
N THR A 355 -26.28 -13.40 -1.20
CA THR A 355 -24.97 -14.07 -1.10
C THR A 355 -24.57 -14.82 -2.36
N GLY A 356 -25.50 -15.44 -3.08
CA GLY A 356 -25.20 -16.13 -4.35
C GLY A 356 -24.57 -15.17 -5.37
N GLN A 357 -25.16 -13.99 -5.53
CA GLN A 357 -24.62 -12.94 -6.41
C GLN A 357 -23.24 -12.46 -5.93
N ALA A 358 -23.05 -12.27 -4.62
CA ALA A 358 -21.75 -11.86 -4.09
C ALA A 358 -20.65 -12.90 -4.37
N VAL A 359 -20.96 -14.18 -4.19
CA VAL A 359 -20.04 -15.31 -4.46
C VAL A 359 -19.65 -15.35 -5.93
N GLU A 360 -20.61 -15.21 -6.85
CA GLU A 360 -20.34 -15.20 -8.30
C GLU A 360 -19.40 -14.04 -8.68
N LEU A 361 -19.70 -12.83 -8.20
CA LEU A 361 -18.90 -11.64 -8.46
C LEU A 361 -17.47 -11.78 -7.92
N LEU A 362 -17.31 -12.27 -6.69
CA LEU A 362 -16.00 -12.45 -6.05
C LEU A 362 -15.17 -13.53 -6.76
N ASN A 363 -15.81 -14.63 -7.19
CA ASN A 363 -15.10 -15.67 -7.93
C ASN A 363 -14.61 -15.20 -9.30
N ALA A 364 -15.44 -14.46 -10.05
CA ALA A 364 -15.04 -13.90 -11.33
C ALA A 364 -13.88 -12.90 -11.16
N ALA A 365 -13.97 -11.98 -10.19
CA ALA A 365 -12.90 -11.04 -9.89
C ALA A 365 -11.59 -11.73 -9.45
N ARG A 366 -11.72 -12.77 -8.62
CA ARG A 366 -10.58 -13.57 -8.15
C ARG A 366 -9.88 -14.26 -9.31
N GLN A 367 -10.63 -14.95 -10.18
CA GLN A 367 -10.07 -15.62 -11.35
C GLN A 367 -9.39 -14.63 -12.29
N SER A 368 -10.02 -13.48 -12.53
CA SER A 368 -9.45 -12.39 -13.32
C SER A 368 -8.15 -11.85 -12.73
N ALA A 369 -8.05 -11.69 -11.40
CA ALA A 369 -6.83 -11.25 -10.73
C ALA A 369 -5.70 -12.30 -10.84
N GLU A 370 -6.03 -13.57 -10.60
CA GLU A 370 -5.05 -14.67 -10.61
C GLU A 370 -4.53 -15.03 -11.98
N SER A 371 -5.34 -14.89 -13.04
CA SER A 371 -4.87 -15.09 -14.40
C SER A 371 -3.81 -14.08 -14.83
N ARG A 372 -3.63 -13.00 -14.05
CA ARG A 372 -2.59 -11.97 -14.22
C ARG A 372 -1.56 -12.02 -13.07
N HIS A 373 -1.46 -13.15 -12.38
CA HIS A 373 -0.54 -13.37 -11.25
C HIS A 373 -0.76 -12.45 -10.05
N ASN A 374 -1.93 -11.80 -9.94
CA ASN A 374 -2.27 -10.95 -8.79
C ASN A 374 -2.82 -11.75 -7.62
N HIS A 375 -1.95 -12.60 -7.08
CA HIS A 375 -2.24 -13.47 -5.94
C HIS A 375 -2.53 -12.67 -4.67
N TYR A 376 -1.93 -11.49 -4.51
CA TYR A 376 -2.21 -10.61 -3.37
C TYR A 376 -3.64 -10.04 -3.39
N LEU A 377 -4.15 -9.57 -4.54
CA LEU A 377 -5.57 -9.22 -4.68
C LEU A 377 -6.47 -10.46 -4.56
N GLY A 378 -6.07 -11.58 -5.18
CA GLY A 378 -6.78 -12.85 -5.10
C GLY A 378 -6.98 -13.31 -3.66
N LEU A 379 -5.97 -13.15 -2.80
CA LEU A 379 -6.05 -13.47 -1.37
C LEU A 379 -7.09 -12.59 -0.67
N ARG A 380 -7.07 -11.27 -0.89
CA ARG A 380 -8.05 -10.34 -0.31
C ARG A 380 -9.49 -10.65 -0.75
N LEU A 381 -9.69 -11.00 -2.03
CA LEU A 381 -10.98 -11.41 -2.56
C LEU A 381 -11.45 -12.75 -1.97
N ARG A 382 -10.55 -13.72 -1.78
CA ARG A 382 -10.85 -14.98 -1.08
C ARG A 382 -11.27 -14.74 0.37
N THR A 383 -10.65 -13.78 1.08
CA THR A 383 -11.07 -13.45 2.44
C THR A 383 -12.51 -12.92 2.47
N THR A 384 -12.88 -12.03 1.54
CA THR A 384 -14.26 -11.55 1.41
C THR A 384 -15.21 -12.69 1.01
N LEU A 385 -14.78 -13.61 0.14
CA LEU A 385 -15.55 -14.79 -0.25
C LEU A 385 -15.85 -15.72 0.93
N ALA A 386 -14.87 -15.95 1.81
CA ALA A 386 -15.09 -16.75 3.02
C ALA A 386 -16.13 -16.11 3.94
N LEU A 387 -16.13 -14.77 4.06
CA LEU A 387 -17.17 -14.05 4.79
C LEU A 387 -18.54 -14.14 4.13
N ALA A 388 -18.61 -14.11 2.80
CA ALA A 388 -19.85 -14.34 2.06
C ALA A 388 -20.42 -15.73 2.40
N TRP A 389 -19.61 -16.79 2.33
CA TRP A 389 -20.07 -18.13 2.72
C TRP A 389 -20.52 -18.23 4.19
N MET A 390 -19.77 -17.60 5.10
CA MET A 390 -20.15 -17.54 6.51
C MET A 390 -21.52 -16.88 6.71
N SER A 391 -21.78 -15.78 6.00
CA SER A 391 -23.09 -15.09 6.04
C SER A 391 -24.25 -15.92 5.48
N ALA A 392 -23.98 -16.82 4.52
CA ALA A 392 -24.95 -17.77 3.99
C ALA A 392 -25.15 -19.03 4.87
N GLY A 393 -24.51 -19.11 6.05
CA GLY A 393 -24.57 -20.29 6.91
C GLY A 393 -23.80 -21.50 6.38
N LYS A 394 -22.98 -21.31 5.34
CA LYS A 394 -22.11 -22.31 4.72
C LYS A 394 -20.77 -22.36 5.44
N ARG A 395 -20.80 -22.85 6.70
CA ARG A 395 -19.66 -22.80 7.63
C ARG A 395 -18.46 -23.59 7.09
N ASP A 396 -18.68 -24.81 6.60
CA ASP A 396 -17.60 -25.70 6.16
C ASP A 396 -16.88 -25.08 4.95
N GLU A 397 -17.64 -24.57 3.98
CA GLU A 397 -17.09 -23.87 2.81
C GLU A 397 -16.32 -22.59 3.21
N ALA A 398 -16.83 -21.83 4.19
CA ALA A 398 -16.14 -20.64 4.71
C ALA A 398 -14.82 -20.98 5.40
N VAL A 399 -14.81 -22.03 6.23
CA VAL A 399 -13.63 -22.49 6.97
C VAL A 399 -12.57 -23.02 6.01
N ASP A 400 -12.95 -23.79 5.00
CA ASP A 400 -12.02 -24.33 4.00
C ASP A 400 -11.35 -23.22 3.20
N VAL A 401 -12.13 -22.26 2.68
CA VAL A 401 -11.57 -21.11 1.95
C VAL A 401 -10.65 -20.28 2.85
N MET A 402 -11.04 -20.04 4.10
CA MET A 402 -10.23 -19.25 5.03
C MET A 402 -8.94 -19.97 5.44
N ARG A 403 -8.97 -21.30 5.55
CA ARG A 403 -7.76 -22.11 5.80
C ARG A 403 -6.73 -21.92 4.70
N ASP A 404 -7.15 -21.89 3.43
CA ASP A 404 -6.25 -21.65 2.31
C ASP A 404 -5.71 -20.22 2.29
N VAL A 405 -6.54 -19.23 2.62
CA VAL A 405 -6.09 -17.84 2.84
C VAL A 405 -4.99 -17.79 3.90
N LEU A 406 -5.16 -18.45 5.04
CA LEU A 406 -4.20 -18.42 6.14
C LEU A 406 -2.88 -19.13 5.80
N LYS A 407 -2.91 -20.21 5.02
CA LYS A 407 -1.69 -20.88 4.53
C LYS A 407 -0.84 -19.96 3.66
N LEU A 408 -1.49 -19.11 2.84
CA LEU A 408 -0.81 -18.15 1.97
C LEU A 408 -0.37 -16.89 2.74
N ALA A 409 -1.22 -16.39 3.62
CA ALA A 409 -1.00 -15.17 4.38
C ALA A 409 0.10 -15.31 5.45
N GLY A 410 0.19 -16.47 6.10
CA GLY A 410 1.12 -16.72 7.21
C GLY A 410 2.59 -16.49 6.84
N PRO A 411 3.13 -17.18 5.82
CA PRO A 411 4.52 -16.98 5.37
C PRO A 411 4.80 -15.57 4.84
N ALA A 412 3.80 -14.92 4.22
CA ALA A 412 3.91 -13.55 3.72
C ALA A 412 3.70 -12.48 4.82
N GLY A 413 3.33 -12.87 6.05
CA GLY A 413 3.12 -11.96 7.17
C GLY A 413 1.91 -11.02 7.01
N LEU A 414 0.88 -11.42 6.26
CA LEU A 414 -0.27 -10.55 5.95
C LEU A 414 -1.29 -10.51 7.09
N HIS A 415 -1.23 -9.46 7.88
CA HIS A 415 -2.10 -9.25 9.04
C HIS A 415 -3.27 -8.32 8.72
N GLN A 416 -2.97 -7.09 8.30
CA GLN A 416 -3.97 -6.02 8.36
C GLN A 416 -5.08 -6.15 7.32
N SER A 417 -4.79 -6.60 6.09
CA SER A 417 -5.84 -6.80 5.08
C SER A 417 -6.89 -7.84 5.45
N ILE A 418 -6.57 -8.78 6.35
CA ILE A 418 -7.52 -9.76 6.90
C ILE A 418 -8.40 -9.08 7.96
N ILE A 419 -7.81 -8.31 8.87
CA ILE A 419 -8.52 -7.63 9.96
C ILE A 419 -9.44 -6.52 9.43
N ASP A 420 -9.03 -5.84 8.35
CA ASP A 420 -9.83 -4.78 7.70
C ASP A 420 -11.17 -5.27 7.13
N GLN A 421 -11.38 -6.59 7.02
CA GLN A 421 -12.65 -7.14 6.54
C GLN A 421 -13.81 -6.91 7.53
N GLY A 422 -13.52 -6.42 8.75
CA GLY A 422 -14.52 -6.00 9.71
C GLY A 422 -14.70 -6.96 10.88
N ALA A 423 -15.66 -6.64 11.75
CA ALA A 423 -15.91 -7.41 12.98
C ALA A 423 -16.24 -8.89 12.71
N GLN A 424 -16.79 -9.22 11.54
CA GLN A 424 -17.20 -10.58 11.16
C GLN A 424 -16.02 -11.54 10.95
N ILE A 425 -14.79 -11.04 10.75
CA ILE A 425 -13.63 -11.92 10.55
C ILE A 425 -13.23 -12.68 11.83
N GLY A 426 -13.50 -12.14 13.01
CA GLY A 426 -13.15 -12.76 14.28
C GLY A 426 -13.82 -14.12 14.50
N PRO A 427 -15.16 -14.23 14.41
CA PRO A 427 -15.86 -15.51 14.48
C PRO A 427 -15.38 -16.54 13.45
N LEU A 428 -15.08 -16.12 12.22
CA LEU A 428 -14.55 -17.01 11.19
C LEU A 428 -13.14 -17.51 11.53
N LEU A 429 -12.24 -16.62 11.99
CA LEU A 429 -10.90 -17.01 12.46
C LEU A 429 -10.98 -17.98 13.65
N GLN A 430 -11.91 -17.76 14.58
CA GLN A 430 -12.14 -18.66 15.71
C GLN A 430 -12.64 -20.04 15.25
N ALA A 431 -13.61 -20.08 14.32
CA ALA A 431 -14.10 -21.33 13.74
C ALA A 431 -12.98 -22.15 13.09
N VAL A 432 -12.14 -21.52 12.28
CA VAL A 432 -10.97 -22.20 11.68
C VAL A 432 -10.01 -22.69 12.76
N ARG A 433 -9.83 -21.93 13.85
CA ARG A 433 -8.90 -22.28 14.95
C ARG A 433 -9.40 -23.52 15.68
N ASP A 434 -10.68 -23.56 16.01
CA ASP A 434 -11.32 -24.66 16.72
C ASP A 434 -11.29 -25.95 15.89
N ASP A 435 -11.42 -25.83 14.57
CA ASP A 435 -11.37 -26.96 13.63
C ASP A 435 -9.93 -27.40 13.29
N THR A 436 -8.91 -26.67 13.75
CA THR A 436 -7.51 -26.97 13.47
C THR A 436 -6.86 -27.70 14.66
N ARG A 437 -6.49 -28.96 14.45
CA ARG A 437 -5.74 -29.74 15.45
C ARG A 437 -4.36 -29.13 15.67
N ASP A 438 -3.91 -29.09 16.92
CA ASP A 438 -2.54 -28.70 17.28
C ASP A 438 -1.58 -29.85 16.98
N THR A 439 -0.86 -29.71 15.87
CA THR A 439 0.20 -30.64 15.44
C THR A 439 1.46 -29.84 15.12
N ALA A 440 2.60 -30.53 14.99
CA ALA A 440 3.85 -29.88 14.60
C ALA A 440 3.73 -29.12 13.27
N GLN A 441 2.92 -29.61 12.33
CA GLN A 441 2.70 -29.00 11.01
C GLN A 441 1.76 -27.79 11.03
N THR A 442 0.86 -27.69 12.01
CA THR A 442 -0.14 -26.61 12.09
C THR A 442 0.24 -25.52 13.09
N ARG A 443 1.27 -25.74 13.91
CA ARG A 443 1.69 -24.81 14.97
C ARG A 443 1.99 -23.39 14.49
N ASP A 444 2.65 -23.25 13.35
CA ASP A 444 2.99 -21.93 12.80
C ASP A 444 1.73 -21.18 12.34
N VAL A 445 0.79 -21.90 11.70
CA VAL A 445 -0.51 -21.35 11.29
C VAL A 445 -1.34 -20.97 12.51
N LEU A 446 -1.40 -21.81 13.55
CA LEU A 446 -2.09 -21.50 14.80
C LEU A 446 -1.49 -20.26 15.49
N SER A 447 -0.16 -20.16 15.54
CA SER A 447 0.53 -19.00 16.10
C SER A 447 0.24 -17.72 15.32
N PHE A 448 0.13 -17.82 13.99
CA PHE A 448 -0.26 -16.71 13.14
C PHE A 448 -1.73 -16.30 13.36
N MET A 449 -2.64 -17.28 13.45
CA MET A 449 -4.05 -17.03 13.77
C MET A 449 -4.23 -16.37 15.14
N ASP A 450 -3.42 -16.73 16.13
CA ASP A 450 -3.43 -16.10 17.45
C ASP A 450 -3.07 -14.62 17.39
N ARG A 451 -2.05 -14.27 16.62
CA ARG A 451 -1.70 -12.87 16.36
C ARG A 451 -2.82 -12.12 15.66
N LEU A 452 -3.44 -12.71 14.63
CA LEU A 452 -4.61 -12.13 13.95
C LEU A 452 -5.78 -11.90 14.91
N LEU A 453 -6.10 -12.87 15.76
CA LEU A 453 -7.17 -12.75 16.75
C LEU A 453 -6.86 -11.71 17.83
N GLU A 454 -5.60 -11.57 18.23
CA GLU A 454 -5.17 -10.50 19.13
C GLU A 454 -5.34 -9.12 18.49
N GLY A 455 -4.85 -8.93 17.26
CA GLY A 455 -5.01 -7.68 16.51
C GLY A 455 -6.48 -7.34 16.27
N TRP A 456 -7.30 -8.33 15.91
CA TRP A 456 -8.74 -8.16 15.72
C TRP A 456 -9.44 -7.73 17.02
N ARG A 457 -9.12 -8.35 18.16
CA ARG A 457 -9.66 -7.94 19.47
C ARG A 457 -9.26 -6.52 19.84
N ALA A 458 -8.02 -6.13 19.55
CA ALA A 458 -7.56 -4.77 19.80
C ALA A 458 -8.36 -3.73 18.99
N GLN A 459 -8.68 -4.04 17.73
CA GLN A 459 -9.39 -3.11 16.84
C GLN A 459 -10.91 -3.08 17.03
N TYR A 460 -11.56 -4.24 17.22
CA TYR A 460 -13.03 -4.34 17.26
C TYR A 460 -13.61 -4.69 18.63
N GLN A 461 -12.78 -5.07 19.60
CA GLN A 461 -13.19 -5.35 20.98
C GLN A 461 -12.28 -4.63 22.01
N PRO A 462 -12.10 -3.30 21.91
CA PRO A 462 -11.15 -2.57 22.76
C PRO A 462 -11.47 -2.70 24.26
N GLY A 463 -12.74 -2.87 24.62
CA GLY A 463 -13.17 -3.10 26.01
C GLY A 463 -12.81 -4.48 26.58
N SER A 464 -12.43 -5.46 25.75
CA SER A 464 -12.04 -6.81 26.23
C SER A 464 -10.66 -6.84 26.87
N LYS A 465 -9.75 -5.92 26.49
CA LYS A 465 -8.39 -5.83 27.05
C LYS A 465 -8.42 -5.25 28.47
N ALA A 466 -9.14 -4.14 28.67
CA ALA A 466 -9.39 -3.56 30.00
C ALA A 466 -10.10 -4.55 30.95
N ARG A 467 -11.03 -5.37 30.42
CA ARG A 467 -11.74 -6.39 31.19
C ARG A 467 -10.88 -7.62 31.53
N ARG A 468 -9.94 -8.01 30.65
CA ARG A 468 -8.96 -9.08 30.94
C ARG A 468 -7.87 -8.62 31.91
N ASP A 469 -7.44 -7.37 31.84
CA ASP A 469 -6.47 -6.83 32.80
C ASP A 469 -7.12 -6.69 34.18
N THR A 470 -8.38 -6.24 34.28
CA THR A 470 -9.14 -6.27 35.55
C THR A 470 -9.47 -7.69 36.04
N GLU A 471 -9.75 -8.66 35.15
CA GLU A 471 -9.91 -10.08 35.53
C GLU A 471 -8.57 -10.72 35.95
N ARG A 472 -7.43 -10.34 35.36
CA ARG A 472 -6.07 -10.76 35.76
C ARG A 472 -5.60 -10.10 37.07
N GLU A 473 -6.02 -8.87 37.33
CA GLU A 473 -5.80 -8.14 38.58
C GLU A 473 -6.66 -8.67 39.74
N SER A 474 -7.79 -9.34 39.44
CA SER A 474 -8.59 -10.00 40.46
C SER A 474 -7.94 -11.30 41.00
N LEU A 475 -8.08 -11.57 42.29
CA LEU A 475 -7.61 -12.82 42.88
C LEU A 475 -8.41 -14.02 42.33
N SER A 476 -7.70 -15.03 41.83
CA SER A 476 -8.30 -16.30 41.42
C SER A 476 -8.97 -17.01 42.61
N ALA A 477 -9.87 -17.96 42.36
CA ALA A 477 -10.53 -18.73 43.42
C ALA A 477 -9.51 -19.44 44.36
N ARG A 478 -8.40 -19.94 43.79
CA ARG A 478 -7.32 -20.57 44.56
C ARG A 478 -6.56 -19.56 45.42
N GLU A 479 -6.29 -18.37 44.88
CA GLU A 479 -5.64 -17.28 45.62
C GLU A 479 -6.55 -16.73 46.72
N ARG A 480 -7.86 -16.62 46.50
CA ARG A 480 -8.83 -16.23 47.53
C ARG A 480 -8.84 -17.21 48.71
N ASN A 481 -8.96 -18.51 48.44
CA ASN A 481 -8.89 -19.54 49.47
C ASN A 481 -7.57 -19.47 50.26
N ILE A 482 -6.44 -19.27 49.58
CA ILE A 482 -5.15 -19.05 50.26
C ILE A 482 -5.18 -17.80 51.14
N VAL A 483 -5.74 -16.67 50.69
CA VAL A 483 -5.86 -15.44 51.51
C VAL A 483 -6.80 -15.63 52.72
N GLU A 484 -7.86 -16.42 52.59
CA GLU A 484 -8.75 -16.77 53.71
C GLU A 484 -7.98 -17.57 54.79
N LEU A 485 -7.21 -18.57 54.39
CA LEU A 485 -6.39 -19.35 55.32
C LEU A 485 -5.25 -18.51 55.93
N ILE A 486 -4.71 -17.53 55.19
CA ILE A 486 -3.78 -16.52 55.73
C ILE A 486 -4.47 -15.68 56.81
N ALA A 487 -5.73 -15.26 56.59
CA ALA A 487 -6.50 -14.46 57.53
C ALA A 487 -6.83 -15.23 58.82
N GLN A 488 -6.97 -16.55 58.73
CA GLN A 488 -7.12 -17.45 59.88
C GLN A 488 -5.81 -17.70 60.67
N GLY A 489 -4.70 -17.11 60.23
CA GLY A 489 -3.41 -17.18 60.92
C GLY A 489 -2.55 -18.39 60.58
N LEU A 490 -2.96 -19.23 59.62
CA LEU A 490 -2.17 -20.42 59.24
C LEU A 490 -0.86 -20.02 58.58
N SER A 491 0.21 -20.78 58.81
CA SER A 491 1.50 -20.66 58.10
C SER A 491 1.45 -21.29 56.71
N ASN A 492 2.39 -20.95 55.83
CA ASN A 492 2.44 -21.55 54.47
C ASN A 492 2.57 -23.09 54.50
N LYS A 493 3.12 -23.68 55.57
CA LYS A 493 3.21 -25.14 55.74
C LYS A 493 1.86 -25.76 56.12
N GLU A 494 1.06 -25.07 56.94
CA GLU A 494 -0.27 -25.51 57.34
C GLU A 494 -1.26 -25.35 56.18
N ILE A 495 -1.20 -24.23 55.46
CA ILE A 495 -1.97 -24.00 54.23
C ILE A 495 -1.66 -25.09 53.18
N ALA A 496 -0.39 -25.46 53.03
CA ALA A 496 0.03 -26.52 52.12
C ALA A 496 -0.58 -27.88 52.49
N ARG A 497 -0.63 -28.20 53.79
CA ARG A 497 -1.25 -29.42 54.31
C ARG A 497 -2.75 -29.44 54.11
N ASP A 498 -3.41 -28.32 54.41
CA ASP A 498 -4.87 -28.18 54.28
C ASP A 498 -5.34 -28.26 52.81
N LEU A 499 -4.56 -27.66 51.90
CA LEU A 499 -4.87 -27.63 50.48
C LEU A 499 -4.28 -28.78 49.65
N GLY A 500 -3.59 -29.74 50.29
CA GLY A 500 -2.98 -30.92 49.65
C GLY A 500 -1.89 -30.59 48.61
N ILE A 501 -1.11 -29.53 48.81
CA ILE A 501 -0.07 -29.06 47.85
C ILE A 501 1.29 -28.85 48.53
N ALA A 502 2.34 -28.64 47.72
CA ALA A 502 3.68 -28.37 48.24
C ALA A 502 3.79 -26.95 48.85
N PRO A 503 4.56 -26.76 49.96
CA PRO A 503 4.78 -25.43 50.57
C PRO A 503 5.37 -24.37 49.62
N GLU A 504 6.18 -24.78 48.64
CA GLU A 504 6.74 -23.87 47.63
C GLU A 504 5.68 -23.35 46.65
N THR A 505 4.67 -24.16 46.34
CA THR A 505 3.50 -23.76 45.56
C THR A 505 2.70 -22.69 46.32
N VAL A 506 2.52 -22.86 47.63
CA VAL A 506 1.86 -21.84 48.48
C VAL A 506 2.65 -20.53 48.50
N LYS A 507 3.98 -20.57 48.68
CA LYS A 507 4.82 -19.36 48.61
C LYS A 507 4.69 -18.61 47.28
N SER A 508 4.63 -19.36 46.17
CA SER A 508 4.47 -18.79 44.84
C SER A 508 3.12 -18.07 44.69
N HIS A 509 2.04 -18.67 45.18
CA HIS A 509 0.72 -18.04 45.22
C HIS A 509 0.69 -16.81 46.14
N VAL A 510 1.32 -16.86 47.32
CA VAL A 510 1.41 -15.70 48.24
C VAL A 510 2.12 -14.53 47.58
N LYS A 511 3.20 -14.77 46.84
CA LYS A 511 3.90 -13.72 46.09
C LYS A 511 3.01 -13.11 45.00
N SER A 512 2.26 -13.94 44.27
CA SER A 512 1.27 -13.48 43.29
C SER A 512 0.17 -12.62 43.92
N ILE A 513 -0.36 -13.06 45.07
CA ILE A 513 -1.37 -12.31 45.85
C ILE A 513 -0.84 -10.93 46.26
N PHE A 514 0.40 -10.85 46.75
CA PHE A 514 0.98 -9.58 47.20
C PHE A 514 1.12 -8.58 46.05
N VAL A 515 1.56 -9.05 44.88
CA VAL A 515 1.62 -8.24 43.67
C VAL A 515 0.23 -7.77 43.26
N LYS A 516 -0.77 -8.67 43.22
CA LYS A 516 -2.15 -8.35 42.81
C LYS A 516 -2.88 -7.41 43.77
N LEU A 517 -2.62 -7.54 45.08
CA LEU A 517 -3.19 -6.65 46.10
C LEU A 517 -2.37 -5.37 46.31
N ALA A 518 -1.25 -5.21 45.60
CA ALA A 518 -0.30 -4.10 45.74
C ALA A 518 0.18 -3.89 47.20
N VAL A 519 0.54 -4.99 47.86
CA VAL A 519 1.06 -4.99 49.24
C VAL A 519 2.38 -5.74 49.35
N ASP A 520 3.13 -5.43 50.39
CA ASP A 520 4.46 -5.97 50.67
C ASP A 520 4.48 -6.92 51.88
N LYS A 521 3.43 -6.88 52.72
CA LYS A 521 3.34 -7.63 53.97
C LYS A 521 2.09 -8.49 54.04
N ARG A 522 2.23 -9.64 54.69
CA ARG A 522 1.15 -10.63 54.92
C ARG A 522 -0.06 -10.03 55.63
N ALA A 523 0.15 -9.23 56.67
CA ALA A 523 -0.94 -8.55 57.38
C ALA A 523 -1.66 -7.51 56.49
N HIS A 524 -0.91 -6.78 55.65
CA HIS A 524 -1.49 -5.84 54.69
C HIS A 524 -2.32 -6.55 53.63
N ALA A 525 -1.93 -7.76 53.20
CA ALA A 525 -2.70 -8.57 52.25
C ALA A 525 -4.07 -8.93 52.80
N VAL A 526 -4.14 -9.34 54.08
CA VAL A 526 -5.41 -9.66 54.75
C VAL A 526 -6.29 -8.42 54.89
N ALA A 527 -5.74 -7.32 55.41
CA ALA A 527 -6.48 -6.07 55.57
C ALA A 527 -7.03 -5.53 54.23
N ARG A 528 -6.22 -5.61 53.16
CA ARG A 528 -6.63 -5.21 51.82
C ARG A 528 -7.70 -6.14 51.25
N ALA A 529 -7.58 -7.45 51.45
CA ALA A 529 -8.57 -8.41 50.99
C ALA A 529 -9.93 -8.28 51.73
N GLN A 530 -9.91 -7.98 53.02
CA GLN A 530 -11.12 -7.66 53.80
C GLN A 530 -11.78 -6.36 53.31
N ALA A 531 -10.99 -5.30 53.10
CA ALA A 531 -11.50 -4.03 52.56
C ALA A 531 -12.14 -4.16 51.17
N LEU A 532 -11.69 -5.15 50.39
CA LEU A 532 -12.23 -5.47 49.06
C LEU A 532 -13.38 -6.51 49.11
N GLY A 533 -13.80 -6.98 50.29
CA GLY A 533 -14.86 -7.98 50.44
C GLY A 533 -14.49 -9.38 49.92
N LEU A 534 -13.19 -9.68 49.76
CA LEU A 534 -12.69 -10.93 49.21
C LEU A 534 -12.53 -12.04 50.27
N VAL A 535 -12.66 -11.69 51.56
CA VAL A 535 -12.59 -12.58 52.72
C VAL A 535 -13.64 -12.11 53.74
N HIS A 536 -14.35 -13.06 54.37
CA HIS A 536 -15.35 -12.75 55.39
C HIS A 536 -14.71 -12.70 56.78
N ASN A 537 -15.12 -11.74 57.61
CA ASN A 537 -14.73 -11.71 59.02
C ASN A 537 -15.38 -12.89 59.75
N GLY A 538 -14.56 -13.76 60.33
CA GLY A 538 -14.98 -14.70 61.37
C GLY A 538 -15.02 -14.01 62.72
#